data_AF-A0A6S6UFB5-F1
#
_entry.id   AF-A0A6S6UFB5-F1
#
_cell.length_a   1.000
_cell.length_b   1.000
_cell.length_c   1.000
_cell.angle_alpha   90.00
_cell.angle_beta   90.00
_cell.angle_gamma   90.00
#
_symmetry.space_group_name_H-M   'P 1'
#
loop_
_entity.id
_entity.type
_entity.pdbx_description
1 polymer ?
#
loop_
_entity_poly.entity_id
_entity_poly.type
_entity_poly.pdbx_seq_one_letter_code
_entity_poly.pdbx_strand_id
1 'polypeptide(L)' 'MALRLNCDLGEGFGSWTMGMDAEAMPHIDQANIACGFHAGDPQIMLKTLKLAKENGVTVGAHPAYPDL' A
#
# COMPACT_ATOMS: atom_id res chain seq x y z
N MET A 1 -9.53 -24.19 1.84
CA MET A 1 -8.91 -22.88 2.14
C MET A 1 -8.23 -22.39 0.88
N ALA A 2 -8.50 -21.16 0.45
CA ALA A 2 -7.82 -20.55 -0.69
C ALA A 2 -6.57 -19.80 -0.18
N LEU A 3 -5.48 -19.84 -0.95
CA LEU A 3 -4.30 -19.01 -0.72
C LEU A 3 -4.67 -17.55 -0.97
N ARG A 4 -4.13 -16.63 -0.17
CA ARG A 4 -4.27 -15.17 -0.38
C ARG A 4 -2.97 -14.58 -0.90
N LEU A 5 -3.09 -13.67 -1.85
CA LEU A 5 -1.98 -12.88 -2.36
C LEU A 5 -1.94 -11.52 -1.67
N ASN A 6 -0.76 -11.16 -1.17
CA ASN A 6 -0.51 -9.86 -0.57
C ASN A 6 0.58 -9.10 -1.34
N CYS A 7 0.55 -7.78 -1.25
CA CYS A 7 1.56 -6.89 -1.83
C CYS A 7 1.75 -5.67 -0.93
N ASP A 8 3.00 -5.23 -0.78
CA ASP A 8 3.36 -4.00 -0.10
C ASP A 8 3.12 -2.82 -1.05
N LEU A 9 2.32 -1.85 -0.62
CA LEU A 9 1.83 -0.73 -1.44
C LEU A 9 1.89 0.58 -0.67
N GLY A 10 1.69 1.70 -1.38
CA GLY A 10 1.77 3.03 -0.77
C GLY A 10 3.19 3.43 -0.37
N GLU A 11 4.20 2.87 -1.03
CA GLU A 11 5.61 3.04 -0.70
C GLU A 11 6.30 4.20 -1.44
N GLY A 12 5.54 5.07 -2.12
CA GLY A 12 6.09 6.35 -2.59
C GLY A 12 6.33 7.32 -1.42
N PHE A 13 6.96 8.46 -1.69
CA PHE A 13 7.12 9.52 -0.69
C PHE A 13 7.25 10.91 -1.34
N GLY A 14 6.37 11.84 -0.99
CA GLY A 14 6.37 13.19 -1.56
C GLY A 14 6.22 13.16 -3.08
N SER A 15 7.25 13.61 -3.80
CA SER A 15 7.28 13.58 -5.27
C SER A 15 7.83 12.28 -5.86
N TRP A 16 8.36 11.37 -5.03
CA TRP A 16 8.88 10.09 -5.49
C TRP A 16 7.78 9.03 -5.56
N THR A 17 7.65 8.44 -6.74
CA THR A 17 6.75 7.31 -6.98
C THR A 17 7.53 6.01 -6.83
N MET A 18 6.97 5.06 -6.09
CA MET A 18 7.45 3.68 -6.00
C MET A 18 6.30 2.74 -6.35
N GLY A 19 6.62 1.66 -7.05
CA GLY A 19 5.65 0.62 -7.40
C GLY A 19 4.60 1.03 -8.44
N MET A 20 3.59 0.19 -8.56
CA MET A 20 2.47 0.30 -9.51
C MET A 20 1.16 -0.07 -8.77
N ASP A 21 0.84 0.69 -7.71
CA ASP A 21 -0.28 0.39 -6.80
C ASP A 21 -1.59 0.14 -7.56
N ALA A 22 -1.91 1.00 -8.53
CA ALA A 22 -3.17 0.94 -9.29
C ALA A 22 -3.27 -0.32 -10.16
N GLU A 23 -2.15 -0.77 -10.70
CA GLU A 23 -2.04 -1.93 -11.54
C GLU A 23 -2.01 -3.22 -10.71
N ALA A 24 -1.43 -3.19 -9.51
CA ALA A 24 -1.36 -4.35 -8.61
C ALA A 24 -2.69 -4.62 -7.89
N MET A 25 -3.41 -3.57 -7.46
CA MET A 25 -4.59 -3.70 -6.61
C MET A 25 -5.68 -4.66 -7.12
N PRO A 26 -6.02 -4.73 -8.42
CA PRO A 26 -7.05 -5.64 -8.92
C PRO A 26 -6.69 -7.13 -8.84
N HIS A 27 -5.43 -7.46 -8.51
CA HIS A 27 -4.88 -8.81 -8.57
C HIS A 27 -4.54 -9.40 -7.20
N ILE A 28 -4.70 -8.64 -6.10
CA ILE A 28 -4.31 -9.05 -4.76
C ILE A 28 -5.51 -9.16 -3.82
N ASP A 29 -5.37 -9.95 -2.75
CA ASP A 29 -6.38 -10.06 -1.70
C ASP A 29 -6.12 -9.09 -0.54
N GLN A 30 -4.84 -8.75 -0.32
CA GLN A 30 -4.38 -7.97 0.82
C GLN A 30 -3.32 -6.92 0.42
N ALA A 31 -3.46 -5.69 0.90
CA ALA A 31 -2.49 -4.62 0.71
C ALA A 31 -1.87 -4.24 2.05
N ASN A 32 -0.54 -4.35 2.16
CA ASN A 32 0.20 -3.88 3.32
C ASN A 32 0.64 -2.44 3.02
N ILE A 33 0.04 -1.44 3.67
CA ILE A 33 0.24 -0.03 3.32
C ILE A 33 1.30 0.60 4.23
N ALA A 34 2.31 1.22 3.63
CA ALA A 34 3.39 1.90 4.36
C ALA A 34 2.86 2.97 5.32
N CYS A 35 3.58 3.17 6.43
CA CYS A 35 3.11 3.95 7.58
C CYS A 35 3.89 5.25 7.84
N GLY A 36 4.69 5.72 6.88
CA GLY A 36 5.34 7.03 6.95
C GLY A 36 6.77 7.07 7.49
N PHE A 37 7.38 5.91 7.72
CA PHE A 37 8.69 5.79 8.38
C PHE A 37 9.78 5.37 7.37
N HIS A 38 9.66 4.20 6.73
CA HIS A 38 10.54 3.82 5.61
C HIS A 38 10.03 4.32 4.25
N ALA A 39 8.73 4.56 4.17
CA ALA A 39 8.03 5.02 2.97
C ALA A 39 6.60 5.48 3.33
N GLY A 40 5.90 6.04 2.35
CA GLY A 40 4.54 6.54 2.48
C GLY A 40 4.49 7.94 3.10
N ASP A 41 3.50 8.72 2.71
CA ASP A 41 3.14 9.98 3.36
C ASP A 41 1.61 10.06 3.50
N PRO A 42 1.06 11.02 4.28
CA PRO A 42 -0.38 11.07 4.50
C PRO A 42 -1.23 11.13 3.21
N GLN A 43 -0.73 11.74 2.14
CA GLN A 43 -1.45 11.82 0.87
C GLN A 43 -1.40 10.49 0.12
N ILE A 44 -0.22 9.85 0.08
CA ILE A 44 -0.04 8.53 -0.54
C ILE A 44 -0.83 7.46 0.20
N MET A 45 -0.74 7.42 1.54
CA MET A 45 -1.54 6.50 2.37
C MET A 45 -3.03 6.64 2.07
N LEU A 46 -3.55 7.87 2.01
CA LEU A 46 -4.95 8.12 1.68
C LEU A 46 -5.33 7.64 0.27
N LYS A 47 -4.46 7.86 -0.71
CA LYS A 47 -4.66 7.40 -2.10
C LYS A 47 -4.70 5.87 -2.16
N THR A 48 -3.72 5.18 -1.57
CA THR A 48 -3.64 3.71 -1.57
C THR A 48 -4.79 3.09 -0.79
N LEU A 49 -5.23 3.69 0.33
CA LEU A 49 -6.42 3.25 1.07
C LEU A 49 -7.72 3.34 0.24
N LYS A 50 -7.89 4.43 -0.51
CA LYS A 50 -9.05 4.59 -1.42
C LYS A 50 -9.04 3.52 -2.51
N LEU A 51 -7.88 3.28 -3.11
CA LEU A 51 -7.70 2.29 -4.15
C LEU A 51 -7.98 0.86 -3.63
N ALA A 52 -7.52 0.53 -2.42
CA ALA A 52 -7.83 -0.75 -1.77
C ALA A 52 -9.33 -0.91 -1.52
N LYS A 53 -10.00 0.15 -1.05
CA LYS A 53 -11.45 0.18 -0.86
C LYS A 53 -12.21 -0.04 -2.18
N GLU A 54 -11.79 0.61 -3.26
CA GLU A 54 -12.39 0.50 -4.60
C GLU A 54 -12.29 -0.92 -5.17
N ASN A 55 -11.19 -1.63 -4.87
CA ASN A 55 -10.95 -3.00 -5.34
C ASN A 55 -11.40 -4.09 -4.35
N GLY A 56 -11.96 -3.72 -3.18
CA GLY A 56 -12.35 -4.69 -2.16
C GLY A 56 -11.18 -5.43 -1.50
N VAL A 57 -9.98 -4.86 -1.53
CA VAL A 57 -8.76 -5.43 -0.98
C VAL A 57 -8.70 -5.21 0.53
N THR A 58 -8.31 -6.23 1.29
CA THR A 58 -8.14 -6.12 2.74
C THR A 58 -6.88 -5.31 3.06
N VAL A 59 -6.99 -4.32 3.96
CA VAL A 59 -5.85 -3.46 4.32
C VAL A 59 -5.14 -3.98 5.57
N GLY A 60 -3.81 -4.02 5.51
CA GLY A 60 -2.90 -4.19 6.64
C GLY A 60 -1.96 -2.99 6.80
N ALA A 61 -1.45 -2.76 8.01
CA ALA A 61 -0.39 -1.79 8.24
C ALA A 61 0.97 -2.41 7.91
N HIS A 62 1.83 -1.65 7.23
CA HIS A 62 3.22 -2.00 6.97
C HIS A 62 4.16 -1.03 7.73
N PRO A 63 4.33 -1.22 9.06
CA PRO A 63 5.21 -0.39 9.87
C PRO A 63 6.68 -0.75 9.66
N ALA A 64 7.57 0.22 9.88
CA ALA A 64 9.01 0.05 9.72
C ALA A 64 9.81 0.91 10.73
N TYR A 65 11.14 0.80 10.67
CA TYR A 65 12.05 1.68 11.41
C TYR A 65 11.99 3.12 10.89
N PRO A 66 12.36 4.13 11.70
CA PRO A 66 12.40 5.54 11.28
C PRO A 66 13.64 5.84 10.42
N ASP A 67 13.71 5.31 9.20
CA ASP A 67 14.89 5.34 8.33
C ASP A 67 14.59 5.64 6.85
N LEU A 68 13.78 6.67 6.61
CA LEU A 68 13.42 7.19 5.28
C LEU A 68 14.62 7.48 4.36
#